data_AF-A0A087TLF4-F1
#
_entry.id   AF-A0A087TLF4-F1
#
_cell.length_a   1.000
_cell.length_b   1.000
_cell.length_c   1.000
_cell.angle_alpha   90.00
_cell.angle_beta   90.00
_cell.angle_gamma   90.00
#
_symmetry.space_group_name_H-M   'P 1'
#
loop_
_entity.id
_entity.type
_entity.pdbx_description
1 polymer ?
#
loop_
_entity_poly.entity_id
_entity_poly.type
_entity_poly.pdbx_seq_one_letter_code
_entity_poly.pdbx_strand_id
1 'polypeptide(L)'
;MREVYVKDLEDNRNIKIGKPGTIVEIEKSLFTCRKNNQGCILPQQWVFGGICRETKGALLVRVLDHEATTLMHEIQNNIAESSTIIISDSWPRYQREELIAAGLSILR
;
A
#
# COMPACT_ATOMS: atom_id res chain seq x y z
N MET A 1 21.89 0.60 2.07
CA MET A 1 20.85 1.26 2.91
C MET A 1 19.45 1.02 2.38
N ARG A 2 19.12 1.27 1.10
CA ARG A 2 17.80 0.91 0.51
C ARG A 2 17.52 -0.61 0.45
N GLU A 3 18.54 -1.43 0.23
CA GLU A 3 18.41 -2.90 0.19
C GLU A 3 18.04 -3.53 1.54
N VAL A 4 18.40 -2.88 2.66
CA VAL A 4 18.13 -3.41 4.00
C VAL A 4 16.63 -3.39 4.29
N TYR A 5 15.94 -2.31 3.92
CA TYR A 5 14.49 -2.18 4.09
C TYR A 5 13.69 -3.18 3.26
N VAL A 6 14.15 -3.49 2.04
CA VAL A 6 13.51 -4.50 1.17
C VAL A 6 13.60 -5.88 1.82
N LYS A 7 14.72 -6.19 2.46
CA LYS A 7 14.94 -7.48 3.14
C LYS A 7 14.01 -7.66 4.35
N ASP A 8 13.89 -6.63 5.20
CA ASP A 8 13.00 -6.68 6.37
C ASP A 8 11.50 -6.83 6.00
N LEU A 9 11.11 -6.31 4.82
CA LEU A 9 9.77 -6.46 4.27
C LEU A 9 9.53 -7.86 3.67
N GLU A 10 10.55 -8.46 3.06
CA GLU A 10 10.49 -9.81 2.51
C GLU A 10 10.36 -10.88 3.61
N ASP A 11 11.03 -10.68 4.75
CA ASP A 11 11.01 -11.61 5.89
C ASP A 11 9.68 -11.56 6.68
N ASN A 12 8.88 -10.49 6.55
CA ASN A 12 7.58 -10.31 7.23
C ASN A 12 6.36 -10.48 6.30
N ARG A 13 6.55 -11.07 5.12
CA ARG A 13 5.54 -11.16 4.04
C ARG A 13 4.19 -11.80 4.38
N ASN A 14 4.04 -12.43 5.55
CA ASN A 14 2.85 -13.22 5.88
C ASN A 14 2.03 -12.69 7.06
N ILE A 15 2.35 -11.50 7.57
CA ILE A 15 1.60 -10.88 8.67
C ILE A 15 0.77 -9.74 8.08
N LYS A 16 -0.56 -9.88 8.14
CA LYS A 16 -1.46 -8.78 7.82
C LYS A 16 -1.17 -7.59 8.74
N ILE A 17 -0.99 -6.41 8.16
CA ILE A 17 -0.86 -5.17 8.92
C ILE A 17 -2.23 -4.76 9.49
N GLY A 18 -2.19 -4.18 10.69
CA GLY A 18 -3.39 -3.80 11.42
C GLY A 18 -3.94 -4.91 12.33
N LYS A 19 -4.84 -4.48 13.22
CA LYS A 19 -5.60 -5.24 14.21
C LYS A 19 -6.98 -4.61 14.38
N PRO A 20 -7.96 -5.30 15.00
CA PRO A 20 -9.25 -4.70 15.32
C PRO A 20 -9.11 -3.34 16.01
N GLY A 21 -9.73 -2.31 15.44
CA GLY A 21 -9.71 -0.94 16.00
C GLY A 21 -8.44 -0.13 15.74
N THR A 22 -7.53 -0.60 14.88
CA THR A 22 -6.35 0.16 14.44
C THR A 22 -6.60 0.88 13.13
N ILE A 23 -5.79 1.91 12.86
CA ILE A 23 -5.86 2.71 11.66
C ILE A 23 -4.69 2.35 10.74
N VAL A 24 -5.02 1.96 9.51
CA VAL A 24 -4.03 1.67 8.47
C VAL A 24 -4.14 2.71 7.37
N GLU A 25 -3.08 3.48 7.17
CA GLU A 25 -2.97 4.37 6.02
C GLU A 25 -2.42 3.58 4.83
N ILE A 26 -3.06 3.73 3.68
CA ILE A 26 -2.59 3.14 2.43
C ILE A 26 -2.27 4.22 1.41
N GLU A 27 -1.20 3.98 0.67
CA GLU A 27 -0.72 4.84 -0.40
C GLU A 27 -0.32 3.99 -1.61
N LYS A 28 -0.33 4.63 -2.77
CA LYS A 28 0.17 4.03 -4.01
C LYS A 28 1.16 4.99 -4.62
N SER A 29 2.38 4.51 -4.82
CA SER A 29 3.44 5.34 -5.37
C SER A 29 4.04 4.70 -6.62
N LEU A 30 4.37 5.53 -7.60
CA LEU A 30 5.12 5.11 -8.79
C LEU A 30 6.61 5.21 -8.52
N PHE A 31 7.29 4.08 -8.43
CA PHE A 31 8.74 4.03 -8.28
C PHE A 31 9.40 4.09 -9.65
N THR A 32 10.10 5.18 -9.89
CA THR A 32 11.04 5.32 -11.01
C THR A 32 12.35 5.83 -10.40
N CYS A 33 13.49 5.32 -10.87
CA CYS A 33 14.79 5.78 -10.38
C CYS A 33 15.60 6.39 -11.52
N ARG A 34 16.07 7.61 -11.28
CA ARG A 34 17.30 8.18 -11.84
C ARG A 34 18.19 8.61 -10.69
N LYS A 35 19.49 8.36 -10.78
CA LYS A 35 20.43 8.88 -9.79
C LYS A 35 20.87 10.27 -10.26
N ASN A 36 20.52 11.32 -9.51
CA ASN A 36 20.90 12.72 -9.82
C ASN A 36 20.36 13.23 -11.17
N ASN A 37 19.16 12.80 -11.58
CA ASN A 37 18.61 13.00 -12.94
C ASN A 37 19.54 12.51 -14.07
N GLN A 38 20.54 11.69 -13.74
CA GLN A 38 21.49 11.08 -14.64
C GLN A 38 21.36 9.55 -14.58
N GLY A 39 21.88 8.88 -15.60
CA GLY A 39 21.80 7.43 -15.73
C GLY A 39 20.52 6.94 -16.41
N CYS A 40 20.41 5.60 -16.52
CA CYS A 40 19.34 4.93 -17.22
C CYS A 40 17.98 5.15 -16.53
N ILE A 41 16.94 5.35 -17.33
CA ILE A 41 15.56 5.29 -16.84
C ILE A 41 15.27 3.82 -16.52
N LEU A 42 15.15 3.50 -15.24
CA LEU A 42 14.69 2.17 -14.84
C LEU A 42 13.20 2.01 -15.18
N PRO A 43 12.74 0.78 -15.43
CA PRO A 43 11.33 0.50 -15.64
C PRO A 43 10.49 1.09 -14.52
N GLN A 44 9.37 1.70 -14.90
CA GLN A 44 8.38 2.17 -13.95
C GLN A 44 7.81 0.98 -13.18
N GLN A 45 7.79 1.08 -11.86
CA GLN A 45 7.25 0.04 -10.99
C GLN A 45 6.23 0.63 -10.05
N TRP A 46 5.03 0.07 -10.03
CA TRP A 46 4.02 0.45 -9.05
C TRP A 46 4.27 -0.25 -7.74
N VAL A 47 4.13 0.51 -6.65
CA VAL A 47 4.26 -0.01 -5.29
C VAL A 47 3.03 0.40 -4.50
N PHE A 48 2.37 -0.59 -3.93
CA PHE A 48 1.32 -0.44 -2.94
C PHE A 48 1.96 -0.40 -1.55
N GLY A 49 1.77 0.71 -0.83
CA GLY A 49 2.30 0.92 0.50
C GLY A 49 1.19 0.98 1.54
N GLY A 50 1.50 0.56 2.75
CA GLY A 50 0.61 0.78 3.89
C GLY A 50 1.37 0.89 5.20
N ILE A 51 0.85 1.68 6.14
CA ILE A 51 1.37 1.80 7.50
C ILE A 51 0.23 1.81 8.52
N CYS A 52 0.35 0.97 9.53
CA CYS A 52 -0.54 1.02 10.69
C CYS A 52 -0.02 2.06 11.69
N ARG A 53 -0.85 3.06 12.03
CA ARG A 53 -0.43 4.17 12.91
C ARG A 53 -0.05 3.70 14.30
N GLU A 54 -0.79 2.74 14.85
CA GLU A 54 -0.64 2.28 16.23
C GLU A 54 0.52 1.30 16.38
N THR A 55 0.60 0.31 15.49
CA THR A 55 1.64 -0.73 15.56
C THR A 55 2.94 -0.32 14.90
N LYS A 56 2.92 0.74 14.07
CA LYS A 56 4.01 1.15 13.17
C LYS A 56 4.45 0.04 12.20
N GLY A 57 3.62 -1.00 12.03
CA GLY A 57 3.83 -2.02 11.00
C GLY A 57 3.67 -1.39 9.63
N ALA A 58 4.63 -1.64 8.74
CA ALA A 58 4.64 -1.12 7.39
C ALA A 58 4.67 -2.25 6.37
N LEU A 59 4.03 -2.02 5.23
CA LEU A 59 3.95 -2.92 4.10
C LEU A 59 4.35 -2.16 2.83
N LEU A 60 5.16 -2.78 1.98
CA LEU A 60 5.35 -2.36 0.60
C LEU A 60 5.27 -3.58 -0.31
N VAL A 61 4.27 -3.61 -1.18
CA VAL A 61 4.05 -4.66 -2.17
C VAL A 61 4.25 -4.09 -3.57
N ARG A 62 5.04 -4.79 -4.38
CA ARG A 62 5.20 -4.48 -5.81
C ARG A 62 3.96 -4.98 -6.54
N VAL A 63 3.28 -4.09 -7.27
CA VAL A 63 2.12 -4.45 -8.08
C VAL A 63 2.45 -4.26 -9.56
N LEU A 64 1.97 -5.19 -10.40
CA LEU A 64 2.24 -5.18 -11.84
C LEU A 64 1.48 -4.06 -12.55
N ASP A 65 0.24 -3.86 -12.13
CA ASP A 65 -0.62 -2.81 -12.61
C ASP A 65 -1.18 -2.00 -11.44
N HIS A 66 -1.89 -0.95 -11.80
CA HIS A 66 -2.32 0.09 -10.88
C HIS A 66 -3.85 0.16 -10.80
N GLU A 67 -4.50 -0.90 -11.29
CA GLU A 67 -5.94 -1.05 -11.42
C GLU A 67 -6.59 -1.23 -10.04
N ALA A 68 -7.86 -0.84 -9.95
CA ALA A 68 -8.62 -0.92 -8.71
C ALA A 68 -8.72 -2.38 -8.21
N THR A 69 -8.90 -3.33 -9.12
CA THR A 69 -9.00 -4.77 -8.80
C THR A 69 -7.74 -5.31 -8.12
N THR A 70 -6.56 -4.99 -8.64
CA THR A 70 -5.28 -5.45 -8.10
C THR A 70 -5.02 -4.87 -6.72
N LEU A 71 -5.31 -3.58 -6.54
CA LEU A 71 -5.15 -2.90 -5.27
C LEU A 71 -6.17 -3.37 -4.22
N MET A 72 -7.43 -3.64 -4.60
CA MET A 72 -8.41 -4.26 -3.70
C MET A 72 -7.95 -5.63 -3.23
N HIS A 73 -7.39 -6.42 -4.14
CA HIS A 73 -6.81 -7.72 -3.82
C HIS A 73 -5.64 -7.58 -2.82
N GLU A 74 -4.75 -6.60 -3.02
CA GLU A 74 -3.66 -6.32 -2.07
C GLU A 74 -4.18 -5.85 -0.70
N ILE A 75 -5.24 -5.04 -0.66
CA ILE A 75 -5.87 -4.61 0.60
C ILE A 75 -6.41 -5.82 1.38
N GLN A 76 -7.16 -6.71 0.72
CA GLN A 76 -7.75 -7.89 1.37
C GLN A 76 -6.70 -8.88 1.87
N ASN A 77 -5.62 -9.05 1.10
CA ASN A 77 -4.56 -10.00 1.45
C ASN A 77 -3.65 -9.50 2.55
N ASN A 78 -3.34 -8.20 2.57
CA ASN A 78 -2.30 -7.68 3.45
C ASN A 78 -2.83 -6.89 4.65
N ILE A 79 -4.11 -6.51 4.70
CA ILE A 79 -4.69 -5.74 5.80
C ILE A 79 -5.72 -6.57 6.56
N ALA A 80 -5.68 -6.51 7.89
CA ALA A 80 -6.65 -7.21 8.72
C ALA A 80 -8.06 -6.59 8.56
N GLU A 81 -9.06 -7.43 8.29
CA GLU A 81 -10.45 -7.05 7.94
C GLU A 81 -11.15 -6.14 8.95
N SER A 82 -10.73 -6.19 10.21
CA SER A 82 -11.28 -5.37 11.31
C SER A 82 -10.56 -4.03 11.52
N SER A 83 -9.64 -3.65 10.63
CA SER A 83 -8.87 -2.41 10.73
C SER A 83 -9.59 -1.28 9.99
N THR A 84 -9.54 -0.07 10.52
CA THR A 84 -10.02 1.12 9.82
C THR A 84 -8.97 1.55 8.81
N ILE A 85 -9.27 1.44 7.53
CA ILE A 85 -8.32 1.82 6.48
C ILE A 85 -8.60 3.25 6.02
N ILE A 86 -7.56 4.06 5.95
CA ILE A 86 -7.53 5.43 5.45
C ILE A 86 -6.71 5.45 4.16
N ILE A 87 -7.26 6.04 3.10
CA ILE A 87 -6.56 6.20 1.82
C ILE A 87 -6.07 7.65 1.72
N SER A 88 -4.75 7.85 1.58
CA SER A 88 -4.14 9.18 1.62
C SER A 88 -4.32 10.01 0.34
N ASP A 89 -4.79 9.41 -0.76
CA ASP A 89 -4.95 10.10 -2.04
C ASP A 89 -6.38 9.93 -2.58
N SER A 90 -6.89 10.99 -3.21
CA SER A 90 -8.13 10.90 -4.00
C SER A 90 -7.91 10.00 -5.21
N TRP A 91 -8.07 8.70 -5.00
CA TRP A 91 -8.01 7.70 -6.06
C TRP A 91 -9.23 7.86 -6.98
N PRO A 92 -9.06 8.34 -8.24
CA PRO A 92 -10.20 8.63 -9.11
C PRO A 92 -10.95 7.37 -9.55
N ARG A 93 -10.34 6.19 -9.38
CA ARG A 93 -10.79 4.93 -9.95
C ARG A 93 -11.69 4.10 -9.05
N TYR A 94 -11.81 4.47 -7.78
CA TYR A 94 -12.66 3.72 -6.86
C TYR A 94 -14.01 4.37 -6.76
N GLN A 95 -15.03 3.56 -6.96
CA GLN A 95 -16.36 3.93 -6.51
C GLN A 95 -16.34 3.89 -4.98
N ARG A 96 -16.84 4.96 -4.36
CA ARG A 96 -16.88 5.09 -2.89
C ARG A 96 -17.61 3.90 -2.27
N GLU A 97 -18.59 3.37 -2.99
CA GLU A 97 -19.43 2.23 -2.65
C GLU A 97 -18.61 0.94 -2.51
N GLU A 98 -17.66 0.68 -3.42
CA GLU A 98 -16.76 -0.49 -3.36
C GLU A 98 -15.81 -0.40 -2.15
N LEU A 99 -15.34 0.80 -1.85
CA LEU A 99 -14.49 1.06 -0.69
C LEU A 99 -15.27 0.86 0.62
N ILE A 100 -16.49 1.37 0.72
CA ILE A 100 -17.35 1.19 1.89
C ILE A 100 -17.75 -0.28 2.05
N ALA A 101 -18.07 -1.00 0.97
CA ALA A 101 -18.39 -2.42 1.02
C ALA A 101 -17.22 -3.26 1.56
N ALA A 102 -15.98 -2.80 1.34
CA ALA A 102 -14.77 -3.40 1.90
C ALA A 102 -14.38 -2.87 3.29
N GLY A 103 -15.22 -2.05 3.93
CA GLY A 103 -14.96 -1.51 5.27
C GLY A 103 -13.95 -0.35 5.31
N LEU A 104 -13.65 0.25 4.15
CA LEU A 104 -12.64 1.31 4.02
C LEU A 104 -13.26 2.69 4.23
N SER A 105 -12.56 3.56 4.96
CA SER A 105 -12.98 4.94 5.21
C SER A 105 -12.09 5.91 4.43
N ILE A 106 -12.68 6.72 3.56
CA ILE A 106 -11.94 7.76 2.83
C ILE A 106 -11.80 8.97 3.77
N LEU A 107 -10.57 9.34 4.13
CA LEU A 107 -10.31 10.68 4.67
C LEU A 107 -9.90 11.60 3.53
N ARG A 108 -10.50 12.79 3.51
CA ARG A 108 -10.07 13.92 2.68
C ARG A 108 -9.37 14.95 3.55
#